data_AF-A0A378AGB3-F1
#
_entry.id   AF-A0A378AGB3-F1
#
_cell.length_a   1.000
_cell.length_b   1.000
_cell.length_c   1.000
_cell.angle_alpha   90.00
_cell.angle_beta   90.00
_cell.angle_gamma   90.00
#
_symmetry.space_group_name_H-M   'P 1'
#
loop_
_entity.id
_entity.type
_entity.pdbx_description
1 polymer ?
#
loop_
_entity_poly.entity_id
_entity_poly.type
_entity_poly.pdbx_seq_one_letter_code
_entity_poly.pdbx_strand_id
1 'polypeptide(L)'
;MNIQQINNLKKIMNSIDGDYQLNQMLYERHVELIDAIKFHQLQKPFYELERKGVRSEILEELMMSSEFEECLAAYQRELTGIIAKWDLADQLDTARNAA
;
A
#
# COMPACT_ATOMS: atom_id res chain seq x y z
N MET A 1 -13.43 0.38 13.69
CA MET A 1 -13.25 -1.01 14.17
C MET A 1 -12.94 -1.02 15.65
N ASN A 2 -13.51 -1.95 16.40
CA ASN A 2 -13.13 -2.23 17.78
C ASN A 2 -11.96 -3.22 17.85
N ILE A 3 -11.38 -3.41 19.05
CA ILE A 3 -10.23 -4.32 19.26
C ILE A 3 -10.54 -5.76 18.86
N GLN A 4 -11.77 -6.22 19.10
CA GLN A 4 -12.20 -7.58 18.72
C GLN A 4 -12.20 -7.76 17.20
N GLN A 5 -12.73 -6.79 16.45
CA GLN A 5 -12.72 -6.78 14.99
C GLN A 5 -11.28 -6.78 14.47
N ILE A 6 -10.42 -5.91 15.00
CA ILE A 6 -8.99 -5.88 14.63
C ILE A 6 -8.32 -7.26 14.83
N ASN A 7 -8.58 -7.91 15.96
CA ASN A 7 -7.99 -9.21 16.25
C ASN A 7 -8.54 -10.31 15.34
N ASN A 8 -9.81 -10.23 14.93
CA ASN A 8 -10.38 -11.15 13.96
C ASN A 8 -9.73 -10.97 12.59
N LEU A 9 -9.57 -9.73 12.11
CA LEU A 9 -8.89 -9.47 10.83
C LEU A 9 -7.47 -10.02 10.84
N LYS A 10 -6.70 -9.79 11.91
CA LYS A 10 -5.34 -10.34 12.04
C LYS A 10 -5.30 -11.87 11.95
N LYS A 11 -6.30 -12.58 12.50
CA LYS A 11 -6.40 -14.04 12.36
C LYS A 11 -6.63 -14.46 10.91
N ILE A 12 -7.53 -13.78 10.20
CA ILE A 12 -7.80 -14.04 8.78
C ILE A 12 -6.55 -13.74 7.94
N MET A 13 -5.86 -12.62 8.20
CA MET A 13 -4.63 -12.26 7.51
C MET A 13 -3.55 -13.35 7.62
N ASN A 14 -3.44 -14.03 8.77
CA ASN A 14 -2.48 -15.12 8.96
C ASN A 14 -2.81 -16.37 8.13
N SER A 15 -4.09 -16.60 7.79
CA SER A 15 -4.46 -17.72 6.91
C SER A 15 -4.21 -17.44 5.43
N ILE A 16 -4.09 -16.18 5.01
CA ILE A 16 -3.92 -15.80 3.59
C ILE A 16 -2.60 -16.35 3.03
N ASP A 17 -1.51 -16.30 3.79
CA ASP A 17 -0.19 -16.71 3.27
C ASP A 17 -0.07 -18.23 3.04
N GLY A 18 -0.90 -19.01 3.75
CA GLY A 18 -0.91 -20.47 3.66
C GLY A 18 -1.91 -21.04 2.65
N ASP A 19 -2.75 -20.20 2.04
CA ASP A 19 -3.81 -20.61 1.12
C ASP A 19 -3.59 -20.00 -0.26
N TYR A 20 -3.45 -20.85 -1.27
CA TYR A 20 -3.17 -20.42 -2.64
C TYR A 20 -4.27 -19.51 -3.22
N GLN A 21 -5.54 -19.83 -2.98
CA GLN A 21 -6.66 -19.06 -3.52
C GLN A 21 -6.72 -17.68 -2.86
N LEU A 22 -6.55 -17.61 -1.53
CA LEU A 22 -6.49 -16.34 -0.82
C LEU A 22 -5.28 -15.50 -1.25
N ASN A 23 -4.15 -16.14 -1.56
CA ASN A 23 -2.97 -15.45 -2.07
C ASN A 23 -3.20 -14.85 -3.45
N GLN A 24 -3.92 -15.54 -4.35
CA GLN A 24 -4.31 -14.99 -5.65
C GLN A 24 -5.24 -13.78 -5.49
N MET A 25 -6.25 -13.88 -4.61
CA MET A 25 -7.14 -12.74 -4.32
C MET A 25 -6.36 -11.55 -3.74
N LEU A 26 -5.36 -11.80 -2.88
CA LEU A 26 -4.50 -10.75 -2.35
C LEU A 26 -3.68 -10.09 -3.46
N TYR A 27 -3.13 -10.87 -4.39
CA TYR A 27 -2.38 -10.34 -5.52
C TYR A 27 -3.26 -9.45 -6.41
N GLU A 28 -4.44 -9.93 -6.80
CA GLU A 28 -5.39 -9.15 -7.61
C GLU A 28 -5.78 -7.84 -6.92
N ARG A 29 -6.08 -7.90 -5.62
CA ARG A 29 -6.41 -6.70 -4.84
C ARG A 29 -5.23 -5.75 -4.74
N HIS A 30 -4.02 -6.26 -4.59
CA HIS A 30 -2.82 -5.44 -4.56
C HIS A 30 -2.59 -4.72 -5.89
N VAL A 31 -2.76 -5.41 -7.03
CA VAL A 31 -2.67 -4.80 -8.37
C VAL A 31 -3.70 -3.66 -8.54
N GLU A 32 -4.94 -3.87 -8.11
CA GLU A 32 -5.95 -2.82 -8.18
C GLU A 32 -5.57 -1.57 -7.35
N LEU A 33 -5.05 -1.78 -6.13
CA LEU A 33 -4.69 -0.68 -5.25
C LEU A 33 -3.42 0.05 -5.68
N ILE A 34 -2.42 -0.66 -6.21
CA ILE A 34 -1.18 -0.03 -6.67
C ILE A 34 -1.47 0.85 -7.89
N ASP A 35 -2.32 0.41 -8.82
CA ASP A 35 -2.67 1.17 -10.02
C ASP A 35 -3.52 2.42 -9.73
N ALA A 36 -4.20 2.45 -8.57
CA ALA A 36 -5.03 3.58 -8.15
C ALA A 36 -4.21 4.83 -7.77
N ILE A 37 -2.96 4.67 -7.35
CA ILE A 37 -2.11 5.76 -6.88
C ILE A 37 -1.14 6.16 -7.99
N LYS A 38 -1.27 7.39 -8.48
CA LYS A 38 -0.37 7.87 -9.54
C LYS A 38 0.98 8.28 -8.93
N PHE A 39 2.06 7.85 -9.58
CA PHE A 39 3.43 8.11 -9.14
C PHE A 39 3.70 9.59 -8.80
N HIS A 40 3.27 10.54 -9.63
CA HIS A 40 3.45 11.97 -9.39
C HIS A 40 2.73 12.51 -8.14
N GLN A 41 1.67 11.84 -7.67
CA GLN A 41 0.98 12.24 -6.43
C GLN A 41 1.83 11.91 -5.20
N LEU A 42 2.65 10.87 -5.29
CA LEU A 42 3.56 10.45 -4.23
C LEU A 42 4.81 11.33 -4.12
N GLN A 43 5.16 12.06 -5.19
CA GLN A 43 6.27 13.02 -5.19
C GLN A 43 5.95 14.31 -4.44
N LYS A 44 4.68 14.73 -4.45
CA LYS A 44 4.23 16.03 -3.94
C LYS A 44 4.71 16.36 -2.51
N PRO A 45 4.68 15.44 -1.53
CA PRO A 45 5.12 15.73 -0.17
C PRO A 45 6.60 16.11 -0.05
N PHE A 46 7.46 15.64 -0.95
CA PHE A 46 8.90 15.92 -0.88
C PHE A 46 9.25 17.37 -1.19
N TYR A 47 8.38 18.14 -1.86
CA TYR A 47 8.58 19.58 -2.05
C TYR A 47 8.50 20.38 -0.74
N GLU A 48 7.94 19.82 0.34
CA GLU A 48 7.97 20.46 1.66
C GLU A 48 9.42 20.60 2.21
N LEU A 49 10.38 19.86 1.66
CA LEU A 49 11.80 19.97 2.02
C LEU A 49 12.40 21.33 1.62
N GLU A 50 11.78 22.08 0.70
CA GLU A 50 12.17 23.46 0.39
C GLU A 50 12.08 24.35 1.64
N ARG A 51 11.08 24.12 2.50
CA ARG A 51 10.93 24.83 3.78
C ARG A 51 12.04 24.52 4.77
N LYS A 52 12.85 23.50 4.49
CA LYS A 52 14.03 23.10 5.26
C LYS A 52 15.34 23.47 4.55
N GLY A 53 15.27 24.24 3.47
CA GLY A 53 16.44 24.78 2.76
C GLY A 53 16.97 23.88 1.63
N VAL A 54 16.26 22.82 1.24
CA VAL A 54 16.62 22.08 0.04
C VAL A 54 16.25 22.91 -1.18
N ARG A 55 17.17 23.08 -2.14
CA ARG A 55 16.91 23.85 -3.36
C ARG A 55 15.99 23.07 -4.30
N SER A 56 15.03 23.76 -4.93
CA SER A 56 14.08 23.15 -5.87
C SER A 56 14.77 22.40 -7.01
N GLU A 57 15.84 22.96 -7.57
CA GLU A 57 16.64 22.32 -8.65
C GLU A 57 17.26 20.97 -8.24
N ILE A 58 17.58 20.79 -6.94
CA ILE A 58 18.07 19.50 -6.43
C ILE A 58 16.92 18.50 -6.31
N LEU A 59 15.74 18.96 -5.88
CA LEU A 59 14.56 18.11 -5.78
C LEU A 59 14.08 17.66 -7.17
N GLU A 60 14.08 18.57 -8.14
CA GLU A 60 13.72 18.26 -9.53
C GLU A 60 14.66 17.23 -10.14
N GLU A 61 15.98 17.44 -10.04
CA GLU A 61 16.97 16.48 -10.53
C GLU A 61 16.81 15.11 -9.86
N LEU A 62 16.66 15.09 -8.53
CA LEU A 62 16.46 13.86 -7.78
C LEU A 62 15.17 13.13 -8.21
N MET A 63 14.06 13.85 -8.40
CA MET A 63 12.77 13.27 -8.78
C MET A 63 12.75 12.69 -10.20
N MET A 64 13.70 13.07 -11.04
CA MET A 64 13.91 12.52 -12.38
C MET A 64 14.90 11.35 -12.38
N SER A 65 15.55 11.06 -11.25
CA SER A 65 16.52 9.98 -11.14
C SER A 65 15.84 8.61 -11.01
N SER A 66 16.48 7.58 -11.57
CA SER A 66 16.02 6.19 -11.44
C SER A 66 16.04 5.70 -10.00
N GLU A 67 17.01 6.14 -9.20
CA GLU A 67 17.11 5.79 -7.77
C GLU A 67 15.88 6.24 -7.00
N PHE A 68 15.44 7.49 -7.22
CA PHE A 68 14.23 8.00 -6.60
C PHE A 68 12.99 7.26 -7.11
N GLU A 69 12.92 6.98 -8.43
CA GLU A 69 11.81 6.25 -9.03
C GLU A 69 11.62 4.87 -8.41
N GLU A 70 12.70 4.08 -8.36
CA GLU A 70 12.72 2.74 -7.78
C GLU A 70 12.34 2.76 -6.30
N CYS A 71 12.87 3.71 -5.53
CA CYS A 71 12.58 3.85 -4.12
C CYS A 71 11.10 4.20 -3.87
N LEU A 72 10.53 5.10 -4.67
CA LEU A 72 9.13 5.51 -4.53
C LEU A 72 8.17 4.41 -5.01
N ALA A 73 8.54 3.66 -6.05
CA ALA A 73 7.80 2.49 -6.51
C ALA A 73 7.79 1.38 -5.45
N ALA A 74 8.93 1.12 -4.79
CA ALA A 74 9.01 0.18 -3.68
C ALA A 74 8.16 0.63 -2.49
N TYR A 75 8.24 1.92 -2.11
CA TYR A 75 7.39 2.51 -1.08
C TYR A 75 5.89 2.30 -1.38
N GLN A 76 5.48 2.59 -2.62
CA GLN A 76 4.10 2.41 -3.06
C GLN A 76 3.67 0.96 -2.93
N ARG A 77 4.44 0.03 -3.53
CA ARG A 77 4.17 -1.42 -3.51
C ARG A 77 4.06 -1.98 -2.11
N GLU A 78 5.00 -1.68 -1.22
CA GLU A 78 4.99 -2.26 0.12
C GLU A 78 3.79 -1.77 0.94
N LEU A 79 3.47 -0.48 0.88
CA LEU A 79 2.32 0.06 1.60
C LEU A 79 0.99 -0.41 1.02
N THR A 80 0.84 -0.46 -0.31
CA THR A 80 -0.38 -0.99 -0.93
C THR A 80 -0.55 -2.47 -0.66
N GLY A 81 0.54 -3.25 -0.56
CA GLY A 81 0.49 -4.66 -0.16
C GLY A 81 -0.03 -4.86 1.26
N ILE A 82 0.41 -4.03 2.20
CA ILE A 82 -0.11 -4.05 3.58
C ILE A 82 -1.61 -3.71 3.58
N ILE A 83 -2.01 -2.64 2.89
CA ILE A 83 -3.41 -2.21 2.82
C ILE A 83 -4.28 -3.30 2.18
N ALA A 84 -3.84 -3.89 1.07
CA ALA A 84 -4.55 -4.97 0.37
C ALA A 84 -4.82 -6.16 1.30
N LYS A 85 -3.85 -6.53 2.15
CA LYS A 85 -4.00 -7.64 3.08
C LYS A 85 -5.04 -7.36 4.17
N TRP A 86 -5.07 -6.13 4.69
CA TRP A 86 -6.09 -5.71 5.64
C TRP A 86 -7.47 -5.63 5.01
N ASP A 87 -7.57 -5.04 3.83
CA ASP A 87 -8.83 -4.86 3.11
C ASP A 87 -9.43 -6.21 2.71
N LEU A 88 -8.64 -7.14 2.16
CA LEU A 88 -9.09 -8.49 1.85
C LEU A 88 -9.58 -9.24 3.10
N ALA A 89 -8.88 -9.10 4.22
CA ALA A 89 -9.33 -9.73 5.47
C ALA A 89 -10.69 -9.18 5.94
N ASP A 90 -10.93 -7.87 5.78
CA ASP A 90 -12.21 -7.23 6.11
C ASP A 90 -13.34 -7.68 5.17
N GLN A 91 -13.05 -7.80 3.87
CA GLN A 91 -13.99 -8.35 2.88
C GLN A 91 -14.39 -9.79 3.21
N LEU A 92 -13.43 -10.64 3.60
CA LEU A 92 -13.69 -12.03 4.00
C LEU A 92 -14.49 -12.13 5.30
N ASP A 93 -14.17 -11.31 6.31
CA ASP A 93 -14.92 -11.29 7.57
C ASP A 93 -16.37 -10.85 7.34
N THR A 94 -16.57 -9.83 6.51
CA THR A 94 -17.90 -9.32 6.14
C THR A 94 -18.71 -10.36 5.37
N ALA A 95 -18.11 -11.03 4.38
CA ALA A 95 -18.77 -12.09 3.62
C ALA A 95 -19.18 -13.27 4.52
N ARG A 96 -18.34 -13.65 5.49
CA ARG A 96 -18.65 -14.69 6.48
C ARG A 96 -19.82 -14.31 7.37
N ASN A 97 -19.92 -13.05 7.80
CA ASN A 97 -21.00 -12.59 8.68
C ASN A 97 -22.34 -12.41 7.93
N ALA A 98 -22.33 -12.40 6.59
CA ALA A 98 -23.51 -12.26 5.74
C ALA A 98 -24.13 -13.61 5.28
N ALA A 99 -23.44 -14.73 5.53
CA ALA A 99 -23.87 -16.09 5.21
C ALA A 99 -24.54 -16.77 6.43
#